data_AF-A0A6A4W0C2-F1
#
_entry.id   AF-A0A6A4W0C2-F1
#
_cell.length_a   1.000
_cell.length_b   1.000
_cell.length_c   1.000
_cell.angle_alpha   90.00
_cell.angle_beta   90.00
_cell.angle_gamma   90.00
#
_symmetry.space_group_name_H-M   'P 1'
#
loop_
_entity.id
_entity.type
_entity.pdbx_description
1 polymer ?
#
loop_
_entity_poly.entity_id
_entity_poly.type
_entity_poly.pdbx_seq_one_letter_code
_entity_poly.pdbx_strand_id
1 'polypeptide(L)'
;MSALSSRLATLLALAVLIVTAGCDGGQSIPLDEYVHQLVRDELQSIVSTLQSGTEPLENRLESRMEALERRMEELTGRLDGQQTQLDEVVTQLNGQKSQQDETTVTVNDLTERLSDIAIGMEKHVSEMRKLATRLDSQQSQLNQQKSQQEETAATVNNVTAKLDIIVTQQGDQLNQTSQLATTLDSQQSQLSELNAQLNEQKTTQREVSVRMDNLTSQVDILGSKLTGAINNTPSQQERIDDLAAKVKQLNPPRDCSGLPVDSPSGVYLLRPSGNNKQPPVEAYCDMATAGGNWTVIQRRDDIKPHQDFYLGWTDYKEGFGNVTKEFWWGLEHLYQLTSSGRQYELRIDLEAFDGSRRYATYQQFRISSEVDGYTLRASDYSGTAGDGLQYSVNRMFSTRDRDQDSSGGHCAQHRQGAWWYGWCGRSSLNGRYRDGGVRDHTGIRWDTWRDFESLKKTDMKIRPTY
;
A
#
# COMPACT_ATOMS: atom_id res chain seq x y z
N MET A 1 133.16 87.43 -16.37
CA MET A 1 133.67 87.15 -17.73
C MET A 1 134.09 88.41 -18.50
N SER A 2 133.38 89.54 -18.49
CA SER A 2 133.82 90.78 -19.19
C SER A 2 135.09 91.44 -18.63
N ALA A 3 135.33 91.35 -17.32
CA ALA A 3 136.55 91.89 -16.69
C ALA A 3 137.83 91.09 -17.00
N LEU A 4 137.69 89.77 -17.23
CA LEU A 4 138.82 88.91 -17.62
C LEU A 4 139.31 89.23 -19.03
N SER A 5 138.42 89.60 -19.96
CA SER A 5 138.80 89.88 -21.35
C SER A 5 139.58 91.19 -21.49
N SER A 6 139.25 92.21 -20.67
CA SER A 6 139.96 93.50 -20.65
C SER A 6 141.39 93.37 -20.11
N ARG A 7 141.60 92.51 -19.10
CA ARG A 7 142.93 92.33 -18.49
C ARG A 7 143.86 91.47 -19.36
N LEU A 8 143.33 90.46 -20.05
CA LEU A 8 144.10 89.66 -21.02
C LEU A 8 144.58 90.50 -22.23
N ALA A 9 143.78 91.45 -22.69
CA ALA A 9 144.17 92.35 -23.78
C ALA A 9 145.36 93.27 -23.42
N THR A 10 145.49 93.64 -22.15
CA THR A 10 146.57 94.52 -21.65
C THR A 10 147.90 93.76 -21.57
N LEU A 11 147.86 92.47 -21.20
CA LEU A 11 149.02 91.57 -21.16
C LEU A 11 149.59 91.26 -22.55
N LEU A 12 148.73 91.13 -23.57
CA LEU A 12 149.17 90.96 -24.97
C LEU A 12 149.89 92.20 -25.52
N ALA A 13 149.50 93.41 -25.11
CA ALA A 13 150.12 94.65 -25.57
C ALA A 13 151.55 94.84 -25.03
N LEU A 14 151.85 94.41 -23.80
CA LEU A 14 153.21 94.48 -23.24
C LEU A 14 154.16 93.43 -23.86
N ALA A 15 153.63 92.27 -24.25
CA ALA A 15 154.42 91.23 -24.91
C ALA A 15 155.00 91.66 -26.27
N VAL A 16 154.39 92.66 -26.94
CA VAL A 16 154.83 93.15 -28.26
C VAL A 16 155.96 94.19 -28.18
N LEU A 17 156.08 94.94 -27.07
CA LEU A 17 157.09 96.01 -26.91
C LEU A 17 158.52 95.50 -26.59
N ILE A 18 158.66 94.26 -26.10
CA ILE A 18 159.97 93.67 -25.78
C ILE A 18 160.66 93.08 -27.03
N VAL A 19 159.92 92.89 -28.13
CA VAL A 19 160.43 92.23 -29.36
C VAL A 19 161.27 93.15 -30.27
N THR A 20 161.34 94.47 -30.06
CA THR A 20 161.88 95.41 -31.07
C THR A 20 163.23 96.10 -30.79
N ALA A 21 164.05 95.67 -29.82
CA ALA A 21 165.35 96.31 -29.58
C ALA A 21 166.53 95.31 -29.40
N GLY A 22 167.35 95.16 -30.45
CA GLY A 22 168.79 94.90 -30.32
C GLY A 22 169.32 93.55 -30.82
N CYS A 23 169.79 93.54 -32.08
CA CYS A 23 170.56 92.48 -32.73
C CYS A 23 172.04 92.42 -32.31
N ASP A 24 172.64 91.26 -32.60
CA ASP A 24 174.06 90.91 -32.80
C ASP A 24 175.02 90.75 -31.60
N GLY A 25 175.38 89.47 -31.37
CA GLY A 25 176.76 89.06 -31.11
C GLY A 25 177.25 88.96 -29.66
N GLY A 26 177.02 87.81 -29.01
CA GLY A 26 177.98 87.21 -28.05
C GLY A 26 177.85 87.53 -26.54
N GLN A 27 177.24 86.59 -25.81
CA GLN A 27 177.38 86.24 -24.37
C GLN A 27 176.79 87.13 -23.23
N SER A 28 175.53 86.79 -22.89
CA SER A 28 174.90 86.44 -21.58
C SER A 28 175.15 87.22 -20.27
N ILE A 29 174.05 87.71 -19.64
CA ILE A 29 173.67 87.74 -18.19
C ILE A 29 172.19 88.23 -18.05
N PRO A 30 171.40 87.86 -17.00
CA PRO A 30 169.97 87.49 -17.08
C PRO A 30 168.93 88.52 -16.55
N LEU A 31 167.66 88.30 -16.90
CA LEU A 31 166.49 89.20 -16.75
C LEU A 31 165.28 88.48 -16.08
N ASP A 32 165.51 87.69 -15.03
CA ASP A 32 164.56 86.68 -14.52
C ASP A 32 163.67 87.15 -13.34
N GLU A 33 164.10 88.10 -12.53
CA GLU A 33 163.47 88.27 -11.20
C GLU A 33 162.25 89.23 -11.17
N TYR A 34 162.10 90.14 -12.15
CA TYR A 34 161.03 91.16 -12.12
C TYR A 34 159.69 90.67 -12.71
N VAL A 35 159.71 89.72 -13.64
CA VAL A 35 158.49 89.19 -14.30
C VAL A 35 157.74 88.20 -13.40
N HIS A 36 158.46 87.46 -12.55
CA HIS A 36 157.88 86.46 -11.65
C HIS A 36 157.02 87.06 -10.53
N GLN A 37 157.30 88.27 -10.06
CA GLN A 37 156.53 88.91 -8.98
C GLN A 37 155.14 89.33 -9.47
N LEU A 38 155.06 89.96 -10.65
CA LEU A 38 153.81 90.49 -11.19
C LEU A 38 152.84 89.38 -11.61
N VAL A 39 153.36 88.28 -12.18
CA VAL A 39 152.53 87.10 -12.54
C VAL A 39 151.98 86.40 -11.30
N ARG A 40 152.71 86.41 -10.18
CA ARG A 40 152.27 85.77 -8.93
C ARG A 40 151.08 86.49 -8.30
N ASP A 41 151.13 87.82 -8.24
CA ASP A 41 150.07 88.62 -7.62
C ASP A 41 148.76 88.54 -8.44
N GLU A 42 148.84 88.54 -9.77
CA GLU A 42 147.67 88.41 -10.64
C GLU A 42 147.07 86.98 -10.58
N LEU A 43 147.90 85.93 -10.49
CA LEU A 43 147.43 84.55 -10.30
C LEU A 43 146.72 84.34 -8.95
N GLN A 44 147.22 84.95 -7.87
CA GLN A 44 146.55 84.90 -6.56
C GLN A 44 145.18 85.59 -6.58
N SER A 45 145.03 86.68 -7.33
CA SER A 45 143.73 87.33 -7.52
C SER A 45 142.74 86.48 -8.32
N ILE A 46 143.20 85.69 -9.29
CA ILE A 46 142.33 84.80 -10.08
C ILE A 46 141.87 83.60 -9.24
N VAL A 47 142.76 83.02 -8.44
CA VAL A 47 142.44 81.90 -7.54
C VAL A 47 141.42 82.30 -6.49
N SER A 48 141.56 83.46 -5.85
CA SER A 48 140.59 83.95 -4.88
C SER A 48 139.21 84.21 -5.50
N THR A 49 139.18 84.72 -6.73
CA THR A 49 137.93 84.95 -7.46
C THR A 49 137.24 83.62 -7.83
N LEU A 50 138.01 82.61 -8.24
CA LEU A 50 137.47 81.28 -8.53
C LEU A 50 136.97 80.57 -7.27
N GLN A 51 137.71 80.61 -6.16
CA GLN A 51 137.27 80.05 -4.87
C GLN A 51 136.00 80.71 -4.35
N SER A 52 135.89 82.05 -4.46
CA SER A 52 134.67 82.78 -4.08
C SER A 52 133.44 82.45 -4.94
N GLY A 53 133.65 81.90 -6.15
CA GLY A 53 132.59 81.51 -7.07
C GLY A 53 132.20 80.04 -7.00
N THR A 54 133.10 79.15 -6.55
CA THR A 54 132.87 77.70 -6.46
C THR A 54 132.24 77.27 -5.13
N GLU A 55 132.66 77.84 -3.99
CA GLU A 55 132.05 77.55 -2.68
C GLU A 55 130.52 77.79 -2.63
N PRO A 56 129.95 78.86 -3.23
CA PRO A 56 128.50 79.06 -3.24
C PRO A 56 127.75 78.00 -4.06
N LEU A 57 128.43 77.38 -5.03
CA LEU A 57 127.84 76.39 -5.93
C LEU A 57 127.84 75.00 -5.29
N GLU A 58 128.91 74.64 -4.59
CA GLU A 58 129.02 73.40 -3.80
C GLU A 58 128.01 73.40 -2.65
N ASN A 59 127.95 74.48 -1.86
CA ASN A 59 126.97 74.67 -0.79
C ASN A 59 125.51 74.62 -1.31
N ARG A 60 125.25 75.13 -2.52
CA ARG A 60 123.92 75.03 -3.16
C ARG A 60 123.58 73.61 -3.61
N LEU A 61 124.56 72.83 -4.05
CA LEU A 61 124.36 71.44 -4.48
C LEU A 61 124.11 70.54 -3.27
N GLU A 62 124.91 70.70 -2.21
CA GLU A 62 124.79 69.98 -0.94
C GLU A 62 123.45 70.29 -0.26
N SER A 63 123.05 71.58 -0.20
CA SER A 63 121.73 71.98 0.30
C SER A 63 120.57 71.38 -0.51
N ARG A 64 120.72 71.22 -1.84
CA ARG A 64 119.69 70.57 -2.67
C ARG A 64 119.67 69.06 -2.49
N MET A 65 120.81 68.41 -2.28
CA MET A 65 120.90 66.98 -1.98
C MET A 65 120.27 66.69 -0.62
N GLU A 66 120.60 67.43 0.43
CA GLU A 66 119.96 67.30 1.74
C GLU A 66 118.45 67.52 1.66
N ALA A 67 118.00 68.51 0.86
CA ALA A 67 116.56 68.72 0.64
C ALA A 67 115.90 67.56 -0.12
N LEU A 68 116.63 66.88 -1.01
CA LEU A 68 116.16 65.71 -1.73
C LEU A 68 116.09 64.47 -0.83
N GLU A 69 117.08 64.30 0.04
CA GLU A 69 117.11 63.24 1.06
C GLU A 69 115.97 63.42 2.05
N ARG A 70 115.75 64.63 2.59
CA ARG A 70 114.58 64.92 3.44
C ARG A 70 113.26 64.63 2.74
N ARG A 71 113.16 64.96 1.44
CA ARG A 71 111.97 64.63 0.63
C ARG A 71 111.80 63.13 0.41
N MET A 72 112.88 62.39 0.19
CA MET A 72 112.82 60.92 0.09
C MET A 72 112.41 60.29 1.42
N GLU A 73 112.96 60.77 2.53
CA GLU A 73 112.61 60.29 3.87
C GLU A 73 111.15 60.61 4.21
N GLU A 74 110.66 61.79 3.84
CA GLU A 74 109.23 62.16 3.93
C GLU A 74 108.34 61.23 3.08
N LEU A 75 108.74 60.95 1.83
CA LEU A 75 108.00 60.04 0.95
C LEU A 75 107.99 58.60 1.46
N THR A 76 109.11 58.12 1.99
CA THR A 76 109.22 56.80 2.63
C THR A 76 108.31 56.73 3.86
N GLY A 77 108.34 57.76 4.73
CA GLY A 77 107.45 57.83 5.88
C GLY A 77 105.96 57.88 5.49
N ARG A 78 105.63 58.57 4.39
CA ARG A 78 104.26 58.55 3.82
C ARG A 78 103.88 57.18 3.28
N LEU A 79 104.78 56.48 2.60
CA LEU A 79 104.57 55.12 2.09
C LEU A 79 104.37 54.13 3.25
N ASP A 80 105.19 54.18 4.29
CA ASP A 80 105.04 53.36 5.49
C ASP A 80 103.72 53.66 6.22
N GLY A 81 103.33 54.93 6.29
CA GLY A 81 102.02 55.34 6.81
C GLY A 81 100.86 54.76 5.99
N GLN A 82 100.96 54.81 4.66
CA GLN A 82 99.96 54.20 3.76
C GLN A 82 99.94 52.67 3.87
N GLN A 83 101.08 52.02 4.03
CA GLN A 83 101.18 50.58 4.24
C GLN A 83 100.52 50.17 5.55
N THR A 84 100.77 50.91 6.63
CA THR A 84 100.14 50.68 7.94
C THR A 84 98.62 50.84 7.86
N GLN A 85 98.14 51.87 7.15
CA GLN A 85 96.69 52.06 6.90
C GLN A 85 96.10 50.91 6.08
N LEU A 86 96.83 50.43 5.07
CA LEU A 86 96.39 49.29 4.26
C LEU A 86 96.28 48.02 5.10
N ASP A 87 97.27 47.75 5.95
CA ASP A 87 97.27 46.58 6.85
C ASP A 87 96.12 46.65 7.87
N GLU A 88 95.79 47.85 8.37
CA GLU A 88 94.62 48.07 9.23
C GLU A 88 93.32 47.78 8.47
N VAL A 89 93.16 48.27 7.25
CA VAL A 89 91.98 48.00 6.40
C VAL A 89 91.87 46.51 6.08
N VAL A 90 92.96 45.83 5.76
CA VAL A 90 92.97 44.37 5.51
C VAL A 90 92.54 43.62 6.77
N THR A 91 93.01 44.04 7.94
CA THR A 91 92.62 43.45 9.23
C THR A 91 91.12 43.63 9.48
N GLN A 92 90.58 44.83 9.22
CA GLN A 92 89.14 45.11 9.33
C GLN A 92 88.31 44.28 8.35
N LEU A 93 88.73 44.18 7.09
CA LEU A 93 88.07 43.37 6.06
C LEU A 93 88.04 41.88 6.43
N ASN A 94 89.14 41.35 6.98
CA ASN A 94 89.19 39.97 7.45
C ASN A 94 88.25 39.75 8.64
N GLY A 95 88.16 40.72 9.57
CA GLY A 95 87.19 40.70 10.66
C GLY A 95 85.74 40.71 10.15
N GLN A 96 85.41 41.58 9.19
CA GLN A 96 84.09 41.63 8.55
C GLN A 96 83.76 40.33 7.81
N LYS A 97 84.72 39.74 7.10
CA LYS A 97 84.55 38.44 6.44
C LYS A 97 84.25 37.33 7.44
N SER A 98 84.97 37.28 8.57
CA SER A 98 84.67 36.31 9.62
C SER A 98 83.25 36.50 10.20
N GLN A 99 82.80 37.74 10.38
CA GLN A 99 81.41 38.03 10.79
C GLN A 99 80.40 37.62 9.71
N GLN A 100 80.74 37.81 8.44
CA GLN A 100 79.92 37.39 7.30
C GLN A 100 79.80 35.86 7.22
N ASP A 101 80.89 35.14 7.47
CA ASP A 101 80.92 33.69 7.49
C ASP A 101 80.06 33.16 8.66
N GLU A 102 80.18 33.74 9.85
CA GLU A 102 79.34 33.41 11.00
C GLU A 102 77.86 33.70 10.73
N THR A 103 77.54 34.88 10.19
CA THR A 103 76.15 35.20 9.82
C THR A 103 75.62 34.26 8.72
N THR A 104 76.44 33.86 7.75
CA THR A 104 76.05 32.88 6.72
C THR A 104 75.71 31.53 7.34
N VAL A 105 76.49 31.05 8.32
CA VAL A 105 76.19 29.83 9.06
C VAL A 105 74.85 29.96 9.79
N THR A 106 74.60 31.09 10.47
CA THR A 106 73.30 31.29 11.16
C THR A 106 72.11 31.36 10.20
N VAL A 107 72.28 31.96 9.01
CA VAL A 107 71.23 32.01 7.98
C VAL A 107 70.93 30.61 7.44
N ASN A 108 71.95 29.77 7.26
CA ASN A 108 71.77 28.39 6.84
C ASN A 108 71.02 27.57 7.90
N ASP A 109 71.40 27.68 9.18
CA ASP A 109 70.67 27.04 10.30
C ASP A 109 69.19 27.47 10.35
N LEU A 110 68.93 28.78 10.24
CA LEU A 110 67.58 29.31 10.20
C LEU A 110 66.79 28.80 8.98
N THR A 111 67.44 28.65 7.83
CA THR A 111 66.82 28.11 6.61
C THR A 111 66.42 26.64 6.78
N GLU A 112 67.27 25.84 7.42
CA GLU A 112 66.97 24.45 7.76
C GLU A 112 65.79 24.35 8.73
N ARG A 113 65.82 25.16 9.81
CA ARG A 113 64.72 25.23 10.79
C ARG A 113 63.39 25.70 10.18
N LEU A 114 63.43 26.65 9.24
CA LEU A 114 62.24 27.07 8.49
C LEU A 114 61.70 25.97 7.59
N SER A 115 62.58 25.17 6.98
CA SER A 115 62.20 24.03 6.16
C SER A 115 61.50 22.94 6.99
N ASP A 116 62.02 22.64 8.18
CA ASP A 116 61.40 21.71 9.14
C ASP A 116 60.02 22.20 9.59
N ILE A 117 59.87 23.50 9.89
CA ILE A 117 58.58 24.10 10.22
C ILE A 117 57.61 23.98 9.05
N ALA A 118 58.05 24.25 7.82
CA ALA A 118 57.21 24.14 6.63
C ALA A 118 56.68 22.70 6.44
N ILE A 119 57.55 21.70 6.57
CA ILE A 119 57.17 20.28 6.52
C ILE A 119 56.16 19.94 7.64
N GLY A 120 56.39 20.45 8.86
CA GLY A 120 55.46 20.31 9.98
C GLY A 120 54.10 20.92 9.71
N MET A 121 54.06 22.12 9.12
CA MET A 121 52.82 22.80 8.73
C MET A 121 52.08 22.03 7.64
N GLU A 122 52.77 21.52 6.62
CA GLU A 122 52.16 20.69 5.59
C GLU A 122 51.51 19.42 6.16
N LYS A 123 52.18 18.77 7.13
CA LYS A 123 51.61 17.64 7.85
C LYS A 123 50.34 18.04 8.61
N HIS A 124 50.35 19.17 9.32
CA HIS A 124 49.15 19.67 10.01
C HIS A 124 48.01 20.01 9.04
N VAL A 125 48.31 20.61 7.88
CA VAL A 125 47.32 20.87 6.83
C VAL A 125 46.72 19.57 6.30
N SER A 126 47.53 18.54 6.10
CA SER A 126 47.05 17.21 5.70
C SER A 126 46.10 16.60 6.73
N GLU A 127 46.44 16.68 8.03
CA GLU A 127 45.55 16.21 9.10
C GLU A 127 44.26 17.04 9.20
N MET A 128 44.34 18.36 9.04
CA MET A 128 43.14 19.23 8.99
C MET A 128 42.23 18.87 7.82
N ARG A 129 42.77 18.56 6.64
CA ARG A 129 41.99 18.09 5.49
C ARG A 129 41.28 16.76 5.79
N LYS A 130 41.95 15.82 6.46
CA LYS A 130 41.32 14.56 6.90
C LYS A 130 40.21 14.79 7.92
N LEU A 131 40.38 15.75 8.83
CA LEU A 131 39.32 16.13 9.78
C LEU A 131 38.12 16.77 9.07
N ALA A 132 38.36 17.64 8.08
CA ALA A 132 37.30 18.25 7.29
C ALA A 132 36.46 17.19 6.55
N THR A 133 37.10 16.22 5.89
CA THR A 133 36.37 15.14 5.21
C THR A 133 35.59 14.25 6.18
N ARG A 134 36.12 14.01 7.40
CA ARG A 134 35.38 13.31 8.46
C ARG A 134 34.16 14.10 8.92
N LEU A 135 34.28 15.42 9.08
CA LEU A 135 33.15 16.28 9.43
C LEU A 135 32.07 16.26 8.34
N ASP A 136 32.45 16.35 7.07
CA ASP A 136 31.49 16.26 5.95
C ASP A 136 30.75 14.91 5.94
N SER A 137 31.48 13.82 6.17
CA SER A 137 30.89 12.48 6.28
C SER A 137 29.93 12.37 7.46
N GLN A 138 30.31 12.87 8.64
CA GLN A 138 29.44 12.91 9.82
C GLN A 138 28.20 13.77 9.59
N GLN A 139 28.32 14.91 8.92
CA GLN A 139 27.19 15.77 8.58
C GLN A 139 26.21 15.07 7.63
N SER A 140 26.73 14.33 6.65
CA SER A 140 25.91 13.52 5.74
C SER A 140 25.15 12.42 6.49
N GLN A 141 25.84 11.70 7.40
CA GLN A 141 25.20 10.69 8.26
C GLN A 141 24.11 11.29 9.16
N LEU A 142 24.36 12.46 9.75
CA LEU A 142 23.40 13.15 10.59
C LEU A 142 22.15 13.55 9.80
N ASN A 143 22.32 14.06 8.58
CA ASN A 143 21.21 14.42 7.71
C ASN A 143 20.38 13.18 7.32
N GLN A 144 21.04 12.06 7.04
CA GLN A 144 20.36 10.79 6.76
C GLN A 144 19.57 10.30 7.97
N GLN A 145 20.15 10.33 9.17
CA GLN A 145 19.47 9.96 10.42
C GLN A 145 18.25 10.84 10.67
N LYS A 146 18.36 12.15 10.43
CA LYS A 146 17.24 13.09 10.58
C LYS A 146 16.09 12.75 9.62
N SER A 147 16.40 12.47 8.34
CA SER A 147 15.39 12.05 7.37
C SER A 147 14.69 10.76 7.79
N GLN A 148 15.44 9.78 8.31
CA GLN A 148 14.86 8.54 8.83
C GLN A 148 14.00 8.79 10.08
N GLN A 149 14.37 9.75 10.92
CA GLN A 149 13.59 10.14 12.09
C GLN A 149 12.26 10.80 11.70
N GLU A 150 12.24 11.60 10.64
CA GLU A 150 11.02 12.21 10.11
C GLU A 150 10.06 11.17 9.51
N GLU A 151 10.59 10.19 8.77
CA GLU A 151 9.80 9.08 8.23
C GLU A 151 9.23 8.17 9.32
N THR A 152 10.03 7.86 10.35
CA THR A 152 9.56 7.08 11.49
C THR A 152 8.50 7.82 12.29
N ALA A 153 8.64 9.14 12.50
CA ALA A 153 7.61 9.96 13.14
C ALA A 153 6.29 9.98 12.35
N ALA A 154 6.35 10.09 11.02
CA ALA A 154 5.16 10.01 10.17
C ALA A 154 4.47 8.63 10.28
N THR A 155 5.27 7.56 10.32
CA THR A 155 4.76 6.19 10.51
C THR A 155 4.09 6.03 11.87
N VAL A 156 4.69 6.54 12.95
CA VAL A 156 4.10 6.54 14.29
C VAL A 156 2.75 7.26 14.29
N ASN A 157 2.67 8.47 13.70
CA ASN A 157 1.42 9.21 13.63
C ASN A 157 0.31 8.45 12.88
N ASN A 158 0.66 7.77 11.77
CA ASN A 158 -0.28 6.92 11.04
C ASN A 158 -0.74 5.71 11.88
N VAL A 159 0.18 5.07 12.62
CA VAL A 159 -0.17 3.97 13.53
C VAL A 159 -1.06 4.45 14.67
N THR A 160 -0.78 5.61 15.26
CA THR A 160 -1.62 6.22 16.31
C THR A 160 -3.04 6.49 15.79
N ALA A 161 -3.17 7.10 14.61
CA ALA A 161 -4.49 7.35 14.02
C ALA A 161 -5.27 6.04 13.75
N LYS A 162 -4.58 4.99 13.28
CA LYS A 162 -5.20 3.66 13.13
C LYS A 162 -5.62 3.06 14.47
N LEU A 163 -4.82 3.25 15.51
CA LEU A 163 -5.13 2.76 16.84
C LEU A 163 -6.37 3.45 17.44
N ASP A 164 -6.51 4.77 17.26
CA ASP A 164 -7.68 5.52 17.72
C ASP A 164 -8.98 5.04 17.06
N ILE A 165 -8.94 4.74 15.76
CA ILE A 165 -10.07 4.15 15.03
C ILE A 165 -10.44 2.78 15.62
N ILE A 166 -9.44 1.92 15.86
CA ILE A 166 -9.67 0.59 16.43
C ILE A 166 -10.27 0.69 17.84
N VAL A 167 -9.74 1.57 18.69
CA VAL A 167 -10.24 1.79 20.05
C VAL A 167 -11.70 2.26 20.03
N THR A 168 -12.04 3.19 19.13
CA THR A 168 -13.42 3.66 18.95
C THR A 168 -14.35 2.53 18.51
N GLN A 169 -13.93 1.75 17.50
CA GLN A 169 -14.69 0.62 17.00
C GLN A 169 -14.94 -0.45 18.08
N GLN A 170 -13.93 -0.73 18.91
CA GLN A 170 -14.08 -1.66 20.04
C GLN A 170 -15.05 -1.12 21.10
N GLY A 171 -15.05 0.19 21.35
CA GLY A 171 -16.03 0.84 22.23
C GLY A 171 -17.47 0.66 21.73
N ASP A 172 -17.71 0.85 20.44
CA ASP A 172 -19.02 0.64 19.82
C ASP A 172 -19.46 -0.84 19.91
N GLN A 173 -18.54 -1.77 19.66
CA GLN A 173 -18.81 -3.21 19.79
C GLN A 173 -19.14 -3.62 21.23
N LEU A 174 -18.47 -3.03 22.22
CA LEU A 174 -18.74 -3.28 23.63
C LEU A 174 -20.15 -2.78 24.00
N ASN A 175 -20.54 -1.59 23.52
CA ASN A 175 -21.89 -1.06 23.71
C ASN A 175 -22.95 -1.94 23.05
N GLN A 176 -22.72 -2.42 21.83
CA GLN A 176 -23.63 -3.36 21.15
C GLN A 176 -23.80 -4.65 21.93
N THR A 177 -22.70 -5.20 22.46
CA THR A 177 -22.71 -6.43 23.23
C THR A 177 -23.46 -6.25 24.56
N SER A 178 -23.30 -5.10 25.21
CA SER A 178 -24.07 -4.74 26.41
C SER A 178 -25.56 -4.64 26.11
N GLN A 179 -25.97 -4.00 25.00
CA GLN A 179 -27.37 -3.94 24.57
C GLN A 179 -27.93 -5.34 24.27
N LEU A 180 -27.15 -6.19 23.62
CA LEU A 180 -27.55 -7.56 23.33
C LEU A 180 -27.78 -8.37 24.62
N ALA A 181 -26.91 -8.21 25.63
CA ALA A 181 -27.09 -8.85 26.93
C ALA A 181 -28.38 -8.39 27.62
N THR A 182 -28.68 -7.09 27.63
CA THR A 182 -29.95 -6.59 28.21
C THR A 182 -31.18 -7.11 27.47
N THR A 183 -31.09 -7.27 26.15
CA THR A 183 -32.17 -7.85 25.33
C THR A 183 -32.37 -9.32 25.66
N LEU A 184 -31.28 -10.07 25.85
CA LEU A 184 -31.31 -11.48 26.22
C LEU A 184 -31.97 -11.69 27.60
N ASP A 185 -31.64 -10.85 28.59
CA ASP A 185 -32.26 -10.89 29.91
C ASP A 185 -33.78 -10.61 29.85
N SER A 186 -34.17 -9.65 28.99
CA SER A 186 -35.58 -9.35 28.73
C SER A 186 -36.31 -10.53 28.08
N GLN A 187 -35.72 -11.13 27.04
CA GLN A 187 -36.28 -12.31 26.37
C GLN A 187 -36.40 -13.50 27.32
N GLN A 188 -35.41 -13.72 28.19
CA GLN A 188 -35.43 -14.78 29.19
C GLN A 188 -36.59 -14.58 30.19
N SER A 189 -36.85 -13.35 30.58
CA SER A 189 -37.98 -13.00 31.45
C SER A 189 -39.33 -13.26 30.76
N GLN A 190 -39.45 -12.88 29.48
CA GLN A 190 -40.65 -13.16 28.68
C GLN A 190 -40.91 -14.66 28.51
N LEU A 191 -39.87 -15.46 28.28
CA LEU A 191 -40.00 -16.92 28.18
C LEU A 191 -40.48 -17.55 29.49
N SER A 192 -39.98 -17.07 30.63
CA SER A 192 -40.43 -17.53 31.95
C SER A 192 -41.91 -17.24 32.17
N GLU A 193 -42.36 -16.04 31.81
CA GLU A 193 -43.77 -15.62 31.91
C GLU A 193 -44.67 -16.48 31.00
N LEU A 194 -44.28 -16.66 29.73
CA LEU A 194 -45.05 -17.47 28.78
C LEU A 194 -45.17 -18.92 29.26
N ASN A 195 -44.12 -19.46 29.88
CA ASN A 195 -44.15 -20.81 30.43
C ASN A 195 -45.08 -20.93 31.66
N ALA A 196 -45.17 -19.89 32.49
CA ALA A 196 -46.14 -19.84 33.58
C ALA A 196 -47.57 -19.85 33.04
N GLN A 197 -47.87 -19.00 32.04
CA GLN A 197 -49.17 -18.94 31.37
C GLN A 197 -49.55 -20.27 30.71
N LEU A 198 -48.60 -20.94 30.05
CA LEU A 198 -48.83 -22.25 29.44
C LEU A 198 -49.22 -23.31 30.49
N ASN A 199 -48.61 -23.26 31.67
CA ASN A 199 -48.93 -24.20 32.75
C ASN A 199 -50.32 -23.94 33.34
N GLU A 200 -50.73 -22.68 33.47
CA GLU A 200 -52.08 -22.29 33.85
C GLU A 200 -53.13 -22.69 32.78
N GLN A 201 -52.79 -22.54 31.51
CA GLN A 201 -53.65 -23.01 30.42
C GLN A 201 -53.82 -24.54 30.45
N LYS A 202 -52.77 -25.28 30.79
CA LYS A 202 -52.85 -26.75 30.96
C LYS A 202 -53.71 -27.15 32.16
N THR A 203 -53.68 -26.41 33.27
CA THR A 203 -54.55 -26.72 34.42
C THR A 203 -56.01 -26.45 34.09
N THR A 204 -56.32 -25.31 33.47
CA THR A 204 -57.69 -25.00 33.00
C THR A 204 -58.18 -26.01 31.96
N GLN A 205 -57.33 -26.46 31.02
CA GLN A 205 -57.68 -27.52 30.07
C GLN A 205 -58.05 -28.84 30.76
N ARG A 206 -57.33 -29.23 31.83
CA ARG A 206 -57.67 -30.42 32.63
C ARG A 206 -59.02 -30.26 33.33
N GLU A 207 -59.29 -29.09 33.91
CA GLU A 207 -60.58 -28.81 34.56
C GLU A 207 -61.75 -28.88 33.57
N VAL A 208 -61.56 -28.33 32.37
CA VAL A 208 -62.55 -28.43 31.28
C VAL A 208 -62.74 -29.89 30.87
N SER A 209 -61.67 -30.69 30.77
CA SER A 209 -61.77 -32.12 30.47
C SER A 209 -62.61 -32.86 31.51
N VAL A 210 -62.37 -32.62 32.81
CA VAL A 210 -63.16 -33.24 33.89
C VAL A 210 -64.63 -32.82 33.83
N ARG A 211 -64.92 -31.54 33.53
CA ARG A 211 -66.29 -31.08 33.32
C ARG A 211 -66.93 -31.74 32.10
N MET A 212 -66.18 -31.94 31.02
CA MET A 212 -66.63 -32.63 29.82
C MET A 212 -66.96 -34.10 30.11
N ASP A 213 -66.14 -34.79 30.88
CA ASP A 213 -66.39 -36.19 31.29
C ASP A 213 -67.64 -36.30 32.17
N ASN A 214 -67.84 -35.37 33.09
CA ASN A 214 -69.05 -35.28 33.91
C ASN A 214 -70.30 -34.98 33.06
N LEU A 215 -70.20 -34.05 32.11
CA LEU A 215 -71.27 -33.75 31.16
C LEU A 215 -71.58 -34.95 30.27
N THR A 216 -70.56 -35.66 29.79
CA THR A 216 -70.71 -36.90 29.01
C THR A 216 -71.46 -37.94 29.84
N SER A 217 -71.08 -38.13 31.10
CA SER A 217 -71.78 -39.03 32.03
C SER A 217 -73.24 -38.60 32.27
N GLN A 218 -73.51 -37.29 32.37
CA GLN A 218 -74.88 -36.79 32.49
C GLN A 218 -75.68 -37.01 31.21
N VAL A 219 -75.07 -36.84 30.04
CA VAL A 219 -75.68 -37.14 28.74
C VAL A 219 -75.95 -38.63 28.60
N ASP A 220 -75.10 -39.51 29.09
CA ASP A 220 -75.35 -40.96 29.12
C ASP A 220 -76.50 -41.34 30.07
N ILE A 221 -76.59 -40.69 31.23
CA ILE A 221 -77.71 -40.88 32.17
C ILE A 221 -79.02 -40.33 31.56
N LEU A 222 -78.98 -39.17 30.92
CA LEU A 222 -80.14 -38.62 30.22
C LEU A 222 -80.50 -39.47 29.00
N GLY A 223 -79.51 -39.98 28.28
CA GLY A 223 -79.65 -40.89 27.16
C GLY A 223 -80.32 -42.18 27.59
N SER A 224 -79.86 -42.84 28.65
CA SER A 224 -80.52 -44.05 29.19
C SER A 224 -81.94 -43.79 29.69
N LYS A 225 -82.21 -42.64 30.33
CA LYS A 225 -83.59 -42.22 30.69
C LYS A 225 -84.46 -41.98 29.47
N LEU A 226 -83.91 -41.34 28.43
CA LEU A 226 -84.59 -41.07 27.17
C LEU A 226 -84.85 -42.37 26.40
N THR A 227 -83.91 -43.31 26.35
CA THR A 227 -84.10 -44.66 25.78
C THR A 227 -85.18 -45.44 26.53
N GLY A 228 -85.23 -45.30 27.87
CA GLY A 228 -86.33 -45.82 28.69
C GLY A 228 -87.70 -45.20 28.36
N ALA A 229 -87.74 -43.91 28.03
CA ALA A 229 -88.96 -43.22 27.60
C ALA A 229 -89.36 -43.52 26.14
N ILE A 230 -88.38 -43.65 25.24
CA ILE A 230 -88.52 -43.98 23.81
C ILE A 230 -89.03 -45.41 23.61
N ASN A 231 -88.68 -46.35 24.51
CA ASN A 231 -89.22 -47.70 24.50
C ASN A 231 -90.75 -47.79 24.72
N ASN A 232 -91.43 -46.65 24.95
CA ASN A 232 -92.90 -46.55 24.90
C ASN A 232 -93.47 -45.78 23.69
N THR A 233 -92.67 -45.10 22.86
CA THR A 233 -93.05 -44.40 21.60
C THR A 233 -91.80 -43.64 21.09
N PRO A 234 -91.34 -43.59 19.81
CA PRO A 234 -91.69 -44.27 18.54
C PRO A 234 -90.46 -44.77 17.69
N SER A 235 -90.61 -45.89 16.99
CA SER A 235 -89.56 -46.63 16.26
C SER A 235 -89.32 -46.24 14.77
N GLN A 236 -89.61 -45.00 14.36
CA GLN A 236 -89.59 -44.63 12.92
C GLN A 236 -88.58 -43.54 12.50
N GLN A 237 -88.00 -42.76 13.41
CA GLN A 237 -87.13 -41.62 13.04
C GLN A 237 -85.64 -42.00 12.83
N GLU A 238 -85.08 -42.93 13.62
CA GLU A 238 -83.66 -43.33 13.51
C GLU A 238 -83.31 -44.07 12.20
N ARG A 239 -84.30 -44.71 11.56
CA ARG A 239 -84.10 -45.42 10.28
C ARG A 239 -83.99 -44.47 9.08
N ILE A 240 -84.41 -43.22 9.20
CA ILE A 240 -84.36 -42.22 8.11
C ILE A 240 -83.00 -41.49 8.12
N ASP A 241 -82.45 -41.20 9.29
CA ASP A 241 -81.19 -40.45 9.43
C ASP A 241 -79.93 -41.32 9.21
N ASP A 242 -79.95 -42.61 9.58
CA ASP A 242 -78.89 -43.57 9.24
C ASP A 242 -78.88 -43.90 7.72
N LEU A 243 -80.05 -43.90 7.07
CA LEU A 243 -80.16 -44.07 5.62
C LEU A 243 -79.72 -42.79 4.87
N ALA A 244 -79.98 -41.61 5.41
CA ALA A 244 -79.53 -40.33 4.84
C ALA A 244 -78.02 -40.10 4.98
N ALA A 245 -77.40 -40.53 6.10
CA ALA A 245 -75.95 -40.47 6.31
C ALA A 245 -75.20 -41.49 5.42
N LYS A 246 -75.74 -42.70 5.25
CA LYS A 246 -75.19 -43.71 4.32
C LYS A 246 -75.36 -43.32 2.85
N VAL A 247 -76.45 -42.61 2.48
CA VAL A 247 -76.67 -42.09 1.12
C VAL A 247 -75.76 -40.90 0.78
N LYS A 248 -75.37 -40.06 1.75
CA LYS A 248 -74.41 -38.96 1.53
C LYS A 248 -72.95 -39.41 1.38
N GLN A 249 -72.57 -40.59 1.91
CA GLN A 249 -71.26 -41.21 1.65
C GLN A 249 -71.20 -42.04 0.36
N LEU A 250 -72.34 -42.32 -0.29
CA LEU A 250 -72.38 -43.10 -1.53
C LEU A 250 -71.92 -42.30 -2.77
N ASN A 251 -71.92 -40.96 -2.70
CA ASN A 251 -71.49 -40.11 -3.82
C ASN A 251 -70.53 -38.99 -3.41
N PRO A 252 -69.27 -39.29 -3.08
CA PRO A 252 -68.25 -38.27 -2.83
C PRO A 252 -68.21 -37.20 -3.94
N PRO A 253 -68.08 -35.92 -3.57
CA PRO A 253 -68.09 -34.82 -4.51
C PRO A 253 -66.89 -34.89 -5.46
N ARG A 254 -66.97 -34.20 -6.60
CA ARG A 254 -65.85 -34.19 -7.57
C ARG A 254 -64.61 -33.55 -6.99
N ASP A 255 -64.79 -32.42 -6.32
CA ASP A 255 -63.75 -31.59 -5.72
C ASP A 255 -64.20 -31.06 -4.35
N CYS A 256 -63.32 -30.30 -3.69
CA CYS A 256 -63.57 -29.79 -2.34
C CYS A 256 -64.66 -28.71 -2.27
N SER A 257 -65.09 -28.12 -3.40
CA SER A 257 -66.20 -27.14 -3.42
C SER A 257 -67.57 -27.77 -3.19
N GLY A 258 -67.68 -29.09 -3.36
CA GLY A 258 -68.92 -29.83 -3.09
C GLY A 258 -69.11 -30.22 -1.63
N LEU A 259 -68.17 -29.86 -0.74
CA LEU A 259 -68.27 -30.12 0.69
C LEU A 259 -69.22 -29.11 1.38
N PRO A 260 -69.84 -29.48 2.52
CA PRO A 260 -70.61 -28.55 3.34
C PRO A 260 -69.81 -27.30 3.70
N VAL A 261 -70.47 -26.13 3.75
CA VAL A 261 -69.86 -24.80 3.96
C VAL A 261 -68.94 -24.74 5.19
N ASP A 262 -69.28 -25.44 6.28
CA ASP A 262 -68.51 -25.44 7.54
C ASP A 262 -67.56 -26.64 7.68
N SER A 263 -67.23 -27.30 6.58
CA SER A 263 -66.32 -28.45 6.62
C SER A 263 -64.90 -28.00 6.96
N PRO A 264 -64.23 -28.64 7.93
CA PRO A 264 -62.86 -28.28 8.29
C PRO A 264 -61.87 -28.70 7.20
N SER A 265 -60.71 -28.04 7.13
CA SER A 265 -59.61 -28.54 6.29
C SER A 265 -59.19 -29.94 6.72
N GLY A 266 -58.94 -30.84 5.77
CA GLY A 266 -58.66 -32.23 6.08
C GLY A 266 -58.67 -33.14 4.86
N VAL A 267 -58.59 -34.45 5.11
CA VAL A 267 -58.65 -35.48 4.06
C VAL A 267 -60.10 -35.87 3.81
N TYR A 268 -60.49 -35.86 2.54
CA TYR A 268 -61.81 -36.28 2.09
C TYR A 268 -61.69 -37.24 0.92
N LEU A 269 -62.69 -38.10 0.75
CA LEU A 269 -62.85 -38.90 -0.47
C LEU A 269 -63.53 -38.04 -1.53
N LEU A 270 -62.90 -37.92 -2.69
CA LEU A 270 -63.41 -37.19 -3.85
C LEU A 270 -63.57 -38.15 -5.04
N ARG A 271 -64.44 -37.80 -5.99
CA ARG A 271 -64.63 -38.56 -7.23
C ARG A 271 -64.44 -37.67 -8.45
N PRO A 272 -63.20 -37.42 -8.89
CA PRO A 272 -62.87 -36.43 -9.92
C PRO A 272 -63.65 -36.62 -11.22
N SER A 273 -63.69 -37.84 -11.74
CA SER A 273 -64.43 -38.18 -12.96
C SER A 273 -65.94 -37.96 -12.85
N GLY A 274 -66.51 -37.92 -11.64
CA GLY A 274 -67.95 -37.98 -11.39
C GLY A 274 -68.59 -39.31 -11.80
N ASN A 275 -67.81 -40.30 -12.25
CA ASN A 275 -68.29 -41.59 -12.67
C ASN A 275 -68.27 -42.57 -11.51
N ASN A 276 -69.44 -42.98 -11.02
CA ASN A 276 -69.58 -43.89 -9.87
C ASN A 276 -68.94 -45.27 -10.05
N LYS A 277 -68.52 -45.63 -11.27
CA LYS A 277 -67.74 -46.85 -11.55
C LYS A 277 -66.28 -46.73 -11.17
N GLN A 278 -65.74 -45.52 -11.01
CA GLN A 278 -64.37 -45.31 -10.54
C GLN A 278 -64.35 -45.15 -9.02
N PRO A 279 -63.36 -45.74 -8.34
CA PRO A 279 -63.20 -45.58 -6.91
C PRO A 279 -62.95 -44.10 -6.57
N PRO A 280 -63.47 -43.62 -5.43
CA PRO A 280 -63.05 -42.33 -4.90
C PRO A 280 -61.56 -42.32 -4.59
N VAL A 281 -60.98 -41.13 -4.58
CA VAL A 281 -59.57 -40.90 -4.25
C VAL A 281 -59.49 -39.97 -3.05
N GLU A 282 -58.53 -40.23 -2.16
CA GLU A 282 -58.24 -39.33 -1.05
C GLU A 282 -57.63 -38.04 -1.59
N ALA A 283 -58.08 -36.92 -1.05
CA ALA A 283 -57.54 -35.61 -1.36
C ALA A 283 -57.54 -34.72 -0.11
N TYR A 284 -56.58 -33.82 -0.04
CA TYR A 284 -56.56 -32.81 1.01
C TYR A 284 -57.37 -31.59 0.56
N CYS A 285 -58.39 -31.24 1.33
CA CYS A 285 -59.20 -30.05 1.15
C CYS A 285 -58.72 -28.94 2.08
N ASP A 286 -58.30 -27.82 1.51
CA ASP A 286 -58.02 -26.58 2.23
C ASP A 286 -59.26 -25.69 2.19
N MET A 287 -59.98 -25.69 3.31
CA MET A 287 -61.25 -25.00 3.51
C MET A 287 -61.07 -23.61 4.16
N ALA A 288 -59.83 -23.17 4.39
CA ALA A 288 -59.54 -21.92 5.10
C ALA A 288 -58.89 -20.86 4.21
N THR A 289 -57.91 -21.23 3.37
CA THR A 289 -57.12 -20.26 2.61
C THR A 289 -57.97 -19.53 1.57
N ALA A 290 -57.93 -18.20 1.53
CA ALA A 290 -58.57 -17.38 0.50
C ALA A 290 -60.05 -17.74 0.22
N GLY A 291 -60.82 -18.04 1.27
CA GLY A 291 -62.24 -18.43 1.18
C GLY A 291 -62.50 -19.93 1.03
N GLY A 292 -61.46 -20.77 1.10
CA GLY A 292 -61.58 -22.22 1.13
C GLY A 292 -61.96 -22.87 -0.20
N ASN A 293 -62.51 -24.09 -0.11
CA ASN A 293 -62.92 -24.94 -1.23
C ASN A 293 -61.77 -25.41 -2.15
N TRP A 294 -60.54 -25.41 -1.66
CA TRP A 294 -59.37 -25.77 -2.46
C TRP A 294 -59.09 -27.27 -2.40
N THR A 295 -58.99 -27.90 -3.56
CA THR A 295 -58.40 -29.24 -3.70
C THR A 295 -56.90 -29.10 -3.89
N VAL A 296 -56.11 -29.55 -2.91
CA VAL A 296 -54.64 -29.51 -2.99
C VAL A 296 -54.15 -30.64 -3.90
N ILE A 297 -53.40 -30.27 -4.94
CA ILE A 297 -52.93 -31.17 -6.00
C ILE A 297 -51.43 -31.50 -5.88
N GLN A 298 -50.68 -30.68 -5.13
CA GLN A 298 -49.27 -30.92 -4.83
C GLN A 298 -48.94 -30.24 -3.50
N ARG A 299 -48.13 -30.90 -2.68
CA ARG A 299 -47.53 -30.31 -1.47
C ARG A 299 -46.07 -30.69 -1.33
N ARG A 300 -45.22 -29.70 -1.08
CA ARG A 300 -43.83 -29.83 -0.59
C ARG A 300 -43.74 -29.17 0.78
N ASP A 301 -43.10 -29.82 1.73
CA ASP A 301 -43.01 -29.36 3.12
C ASP A 301 -41.70 -29.80 3.78
N ASP A 302 -41.30 -29.09 4.82
CA ASP A 302 -40.11 -29.37 5.63
C ASP A 302 -40.37 -30.47 6.66
N ILE A 303 -40.84 -31.63 6.18
CA ILE A 303 -41.19 -32.79 7.01
C ILE A 303 -40.29 -33.96 6.61
N LYS A 304 -39.41 -34.39 7.51
CA LYS A 304 -38.49 -35.52 7.28
C LYS A 304 -39.13 -36.87 7.65
N PRO A 305 -38.84 -37.96 6.90
CA PRO A 305 -38.12 -37.97 5.63
C PRO A 305 -38.96 -37.34 4.51
N HIS A 306 -38.30 -36.62 3.60
CA HIS A 306 -38.96 -36.01 2.45
C HIS A 306 -39.41 -37.09 1.44
N GLN A 307 -40.54 -36.85 0.78
CA GLN A 307 -41.03 -37.68 -0.30
C GLN A 307 -40.11 -37.52 -1.53
N ASP A 308 -39.76 -38.62 -2.20
CA ASP A 308 -39.05 -38.55 -3.47
C ASP A 308 -40.01 -38.14 -4.59
N PHE A 309 -39.67 -37.08 -5.31
CA PHE A 309 -40.41 -36.58 -6.48
C PHE A 309 -39.68 -36.92 -7.79
N TYR A 310 -38.49 -37.54 -7.76
CA TYR A 310 -37.78 -37.97 -8.97
C TYR A 310 -38.28 -39.33 -9.48
N LEU A 311 -39.57 -39.39 -9.79
CA LEU A 311 -40.31 -40.59 -10.16
C LEU A 311 -40.66 -40.65 -11.65
N GLY A 312 -41.19 -41.79 -12.09
CA GLY A 312 -41.51 -42.07 -13.50
C GLY A 312 -42.90 -41.60 -13.93
N TRP A 313 -43.26 -41.86 -15.18
CA TRP A 313 -44.54 -41.45 -15.78
C TRP A 313 -45.74 -42.01 -15.03
N THR A 314 -45.72 -43.31 -14.74
CA THR A 314 -46.82 -44.00 -14.06
C THR A 314 -47.09 -43.40 -12.69
N ASP A 315 -46.05 -43.11 -11.91
CA ASP A 315 -46.18 -42.50 -10.58
C ASP A 315 -46.84 -41.10 -10.67
N TYR A 316 -46.40 -40.27 -11.62
CA TYR A 316 -46.99 -38.94 -11.81
C TYR A 316 -48.41 -38.98 -12.38
N LYS A 317 -48.75 -40.00 -13.16
CA LYS A 317 -50.09 -40.24 -13.66
C LYS A 317 -51.06 -40.58 -12.53
N GLU A 318 -50.70 -41.55 -11.70
CA GLU A 318 -51.54 -42.11 -10.64
C GLU A 318 -51.55 -41.25 -9.37
N GLY A 319 -50.43 -40.57 -9.08
CA GLY A 319 -50.20 -39.86 -7.83
C GLY A 319 -49.37 -40.67 -6.85
N PHE A 320 -48.70 -39.98 -5.93
CA PHE A 320 -47.82 -40.58 -4.94
C PHE A 320 -47.67 -39.69 -3.69
N GLY A 321 -47.15 -40.28 -2.62
CA GLY A 321 -46.91 -39.60 -1.35
C GLY A 321 -48.09 -39.70 -0.39
N ASN A 322 -48.10 -38.82 0.62
CA ASN A 322 -49.12 -38.81 1.65
C ASN A 322 -49.83 -37.46 1.65
N VAL A 323 -51.16 -37.46 1.44
CA VAL A 323 -51.98 -36.25 1.31
C VAL A 323 -51.96 -35.34 2.55
N THR A 324 -51.54 -35.84 3.71
CA THR A 324 -51.33 -35.03 4.93
C THR A 324 -49.88 -34.57 5.12
N LYS A 325 -48.96 -34.96 4.24
CA LYS A 325 -47.53 -34.59 4.22
C LYS A 325 -47.17 -34.10 2.80
N GLU A 326 -46.06 -34.57 2.22
CA GLU A 326 -45.69 -34.30 0.84
C GLU A 326 -46.32 -35.29 -0.13
N PHE A 327 -46.88 -34.79 -1.24
CA PHE A 327 -47.53 -35.61 -2.25
C PHE A 327 -47.68 -34.91 -3.61
N TRP A 328 -47.92 -35.72 -4.62
CA TRP A 328 -48.45 -35.33 -5.93
C TRP A 328 -49.77 -36.08 -6.14
N TRP A 329 -50.86 -35.36 -6.43
CA TRP A 329 -52.19 -35.96 -6.44
C TRP A 329 -52.49 -36.85 -7.65
N GLY A 330 -51.73 -36.71 -8.75
CA GLY A 330 -51.86 -37.55 -9.95
C GLY A 330 -52.47 -36.81 -11.14
N LEU A 331 -51.78 -36.82 -12.27
CA LEU A 331 -52.19 -36.10 -13.49
C LEU A 331 -53.56 -36.57 -14.00
N GLU A 332 -53.90 -37.85 -13.88
CA GLU A 332 -55.19 -38.36 -14.33
C GLU A 332 -56.35 -37.75 -13.52
N HIS A 333 -56.17 -37.58 -12.21
CA HIS A 333 -57.18 -36.93 -11.36
C HIS A 333 -57.34 -35.43 -11.70
N LEU A 334 -56.23 -34.73 -11.96
CA LEU A 334 -56.25 -33.32 -12.38
C LEU A 334 -56.95 -33.17 -13.74
N TYR A 335 -56.68 -34.06 -14.69
CA TYR A 335 -57.33 -34.05 -16.01
C TYR A 335 -58.84 -34.27 -15.87
N GLN A 336 -59.26 -35.25 -15.07
CA GLN A 336 -60.69 -35.53 -14.84
C GLN A 336 -61.44 -34.34 -14.24
N LEU A 337 -60.83 -33.60 -13.30
CA LEU A 337 -61.42 -32.35 -12.80
C LEU A 337 -61.51 -31.29 -13.88
N THR A 338 -60.39 -30.97 -14.52
CA THR A 338 -60.25 -29.80 -15.39
C THR A 338 -60.80 -29.99 -16.81
N SER A 339 -61.17 -31.23 -17.18
CA SER A 339 -61.88 -31.56 -18.43
C SER A 339 -63.40 -31.65 -18.27
N SER A 340 -63.93 -31.50 -17.06
CA SER A 340 -65.36 -31.69 -16.74
C SER A 340 -66.31 -30.59 -17.25
N GLY A 341 -65.81 -29.65 -18.07
CA GLY A 341 -66.55 -28.48 -18.54
C GLY A 341 -66.63 -27.34 -17.52
N ARG A 342 -66.15 -27.55 -16.28
CA ARG A 342 -66.00 -26.51 -15.25
C ARG A 342 -64.66 -25.80 -15.41
N GLN A 343 -64.66 -24.50 -15.18
CA GLN A 343 -63.42 -23.73 -15.13
C GLN A 343 -62.83 -23.79 -13.72
N TYR A 344 -61.54 -24.06 -13.63
CA TYR A 344 -60.80 -24.05 -12.36
C TYR A 344 -59.81 -22.90 -12.35
N GLU A 345 -59.64 -22.30 -11.19
CA GLU A 345 -58.47 -21.50 -10.89
C GLU A 345 -57.40 -22.34 -10.19
N LEU A 346 -56.15 -22.02 -10.46
CA LEU A 346 -54.98 -22.55 -9.76
C LEU A 346 -54.44 -21.49 -8.82
N ARG A 347 -54.15 -21.87 -7.58
CA ARG A 347 -53.36 -21.11 -6.62
C ARG A 347 -52.11 -21.89 -6.25
N ILE A 348 -50.99 -21.19 -6.18
CA ILE A 348 -49.71 -21.71 -5.72
C ILE A 348 -49.24 -20.85 -4.56
N ASP A 349 -49.15 -21.44 -3.38
CA ASP A 349 -48.58 -20.80 -2.18
C ASP A 349 -47.12 -21.25 -2.04
N LEU A 350 -46.21 -20.29 -1.79
CA LEU A 350 -44.76 -20.52 -1.74
C LEU A 350 -44.16 -19.93 -0.47
N GLU A 351 -43.28 -20.67 0.19
CA GLU A 351 -42.52 -20.24 1.38
C GLU A 351 -41.02 -20.50 1.19
N ALA A 352 -40.20 -19.48 1.46
CA ALA A 352 -38.74 -19.59 1.47
C ALA A 352 -38.21 -19.88 2.88
N PHE A 353 -36.93 -20.24 2.98
CA PHE A 353 -36.32 -20.62 4.27
C PHE A 353 -36.18 -19.45 5.26
N ASP A 354 -36.20 -18.21 4.78
CA ASP A 354 -36.26 -17.00 5.63
C ASP A 354 -37.67 -16.68 6.14
N GLY A 355 -38.66 -17.55 5.89
CA GLY A 355 -40.05 -17.41 6.33
C GLY A 355 -40.89 -16.46 5.47
N SER A 356 -40.31 -15.82 4.46
CA SER A 356 -41.08 -15.01 3.52
C SER A 356 -42.01 -15.88 2.68
N ARG A 357 -43.20 -15.35 2.37
CA ARG A 357 -44.26 -16.04 1.63
C ARG A 357 -44.73 -15.22 0.45
N ARG A 358 -45.01 -15.91 -0.65
CA ARG A 358 -45.62 -15.32 -1.85
C ARG A 358 -46.63 -16.30 -2.44
N TYR A 359 -47.48 -15.79 -3.32
CA TYR A 359 -48.44 -16.63 -4.03
C TYR A 359 -48.56 -16.24 -5.50
N ALA A 360 -49.00 -17.19 -6.30
CA ALA A 360 -49.39 -17.02 -7.70
C ALA A 360 -50.80 -17.62 -7.90
N THR A 361 -51.62 -16.96 -8.71
CA THR A 361 -52.94 -17.45 -9.10
C THR A 361 -53.11 -17.36 -10.60
N TYR A 362 -53.88 -18.27 -11.18
CA TYR A 362 -54.23 -18.33 -12.59
C TYR A 362 -55.72 -18.66 -12.69
N GLN A 363 -56.56 -17.74 -13.20
CA GLN A 363 -58.03 -17.89 -13.17
C GLN A 363 -58.55 -18.98 -14.10
N GLN A 364 -57.75 -19.35 -15.10
CA GLN A 364 -58.04 -20.46 -15.99
C GLN A 364 -56.91 -21.47 -15.86
N PHE A 365 -57.22 -22.65 -15.34
CA PHE A 365 -56.30 -23.76 -15.23
C PHE A 365 -56.95 -25.04 -15.74
N ARG A 366 -56.27 -25.71 -16.68
CA ARG A 366 -56.60 -27.07 -17.10
C ARG A 366 -55.38 -27.79 -17.67
N ILE A 367 -55.47 -29.10 -17.71
CA ILE A 367 -54.52 -29.94 -18.45
C ILE A 367 -55.25 -30.76 -19.51
N SER A 368 -54.56 -31.13 -20.59
CA SER A 368 -55.12 -32.01 -21.63
C SER A 368 -55.08 -33.48 -21.22
N SER A 369 -55.58 -34.36 -22.09
CA SER A 369 -55.54 -35.80 -21.90
C SER A 369 -54.11 -36.36 -21.88
N GLU A 370 -53.94 -37.61 -21.44
CA GLU A 370 -52.66 -38.32 -21.52
C GLU A 370 -52.11 -38.43 -22.96
N VAL A 371 -53.01 -38.65 -23.94
CA VAL A 371 -52.65 -38.73 -25.37
C VAL A 371 -52.04 -37.42 -25.85
N ASP A 372 -52.53 -36.31 -25.32
CA ASP A 372 -52.03 -34.96 -25.59
C ASP A 372 -50.91 -34.54 -24.61
N GLY A 373 -50.32 -35.50 -23.87
CA GLY A 373 -49.18 -35.29 -22.98
C GLY A 373 -49.48 -34.46 -21.73
N TYR A 374 -50.73 -34.43 -21.24
CA TYR A 374 -51.15 -33.61 -20.10
C TYR A 374 -50.73 -32.13 -20.22
N THR A 375 -50.81 -31.58 -21.42
CA THR A 375 -50.39 -30.22 -21.75
C THR A 375 -51.05 -29.19 -20.84
N LEU A 376 -50.24 -28.33 -20.20
CA LEU A 376 -50.71 -27.28 -19.31
C LEU A 376 -51.36 -26.12 -20.08
N ARG A 377 -52.54 -25.69 -19.64
CA ARG A 377 -53.15 -24.41 -20.00
C ARG A 377 -53.39 -23.62 -18.71
N ALA A 378 -52.69 -22.50 -18.59
CA ALA A 378 -52.89 -21.54 -17.52
C ALA A 378 -52.92 -20.12 -18.09
N SER A 379 -53.86 -19.28 -17.64
CA SER A 379 -53.93 -17.86 -18.04
C SER A 379 -54.46 -16.98 -16.91
N ASP A 380 -54.46 -15.67 -17.15
CA ASP A 380 -54.94 -14.64 -16.23
C ASP A 380 -54.21 -14.68 -14.89
N TYR A 381 -52.88 -14.63 -14.99
CA TYR A 381 -51.98 -14.61 -13.84
C TYR A 381 -52.24 -13.38 -12.95
N SER A 382 -52.28 -13.60 -11.64
CA SER A 382 -52.16 -12.56 -10.63
C SER A 382 -51.43 -13.07 -9.38
N GLY A 383 -50.82 -12.19 -8.60
CA GLY A 383 -50.18 -12.55 -7.34
C GLY A 383 -48.89 -11.80 -7.08
N THR A 384 -48.17 -12.22 -6.06
CA THR A 384 -46.95 -11.55 -5.60
C THR A 384 -45.68 -12.29 -6.01
N ALA A 385 -45.76 -13.57 -6.39
CA ALA A 385 -44.60 -14.43 -6.67
C ALA A 385 -43.91 -14.19 -8.02
N GLY A 386 -44.45 -13.33 -8.89
CA GLY A 386 -44.11 -13.32 -10.32
C GLY A 386 -44.65 -14.54 -11.06
N ASP A 387 -44.79 -14.44 -12.39
CA ASP A 387 -45.33 -15.51 -13.23
C ASP A 387 -44.25 -16.58 -13.54
N GLY A 388 -44.19 -17.61 -12.68
CA GLY A 388 -43.29 -18.75 -12.85
C GLY A 388 -43.76 -19.78 -13.87
N LEU A 389 -45.06 -19.84 -14.21
CA LEU A 389 -45.59 -20.81 -15.17
C LEU A 389 -45.55 -20.34 -16.62
N GLN A 390 -45.21 -19.07 -16.87
CA GLN A 390 -45.14 -18.49 -18.22
C GLN A 390 -44.47 -19.41 -19.26
N TYR A 391 -43.38 -20.11 -18.89
CA TYR A 391 -42.64 -21.02 -19.79
C TYR A 391 -43.16 -22.47 -19.81
N SER A 392 -44.05 -22.80 -18.87
CA SER A 392 -44.71 -24.10 -18.75
C SER A 392 -46.05 -24.13 -19.49
N VAL A 393 -46.67 -22.97 -19.73
CA VAL A 393 -47.92 -22.88 -20.49
C VAL A 393 -47.72 -23.43 -21.91
N ASN A 394 -48.66 -24.26 -22.35
CA ASN A 394 -48.65 -24.97 -23.63
C ASN A 394 -47.45 -25.94 -23.78
N ARG A 395 -46.95 -26.50 -22.67
CA ARG A 395 -45.95 -27.58 -22.69
C ARG A 395 -46.56 -28.88 -22.19
N MET A 396 -46.11 -29.98 -22.77
CA MET A 396 -46.41 -31.33 -22.31
C MET A 396 -45.66 -31.60 -21.00
N PHE A 397 -46.17 -32.55 -20.21
CA PHE A 397 -45.51 -32.97 -18.99
C PHE A 397 -44.38 -33.94 -19.30
N SER A 398 -43.24 -33.79 -18.63
CA SER A 398 -42.07 -34.67 -18.80
C SER A 398 -41.64 -35.25 -17.46
N THR A 399 -41.36 -36.56 -17.42
CA THR A 399 -40.83 -37.32 -16.27
C THR A 399 -39.46 -37.88 -16.61
N ARG A 400 -38.75 -38.48 -15.64
CA ARG A 400 -37.36 -38.98 -15.85
C ARG A 400 -37.22 -40.03 -16.96
N ASP A 401 -38.32 -40.69 -17.29
CA ASP A 401 -38.46 -41.82 -18.22
C ASP A 401 -39.34 -41.48 -19.44
N ARG A 402 -39.86 -40.25 -19.53
CA ARG A 402 -40.65 -39.79 -20.67
C ARG A 402 -40.32 -38.33 -20.99
N ASP A 403 -39.56 -38.17 -22.05
CA ASP A 403 -39.17 -36.85 -22.57
C ASP A 403 -40.23 -36.30 -23.53
N GLN A 404 -40.93 -35.26 -23.10
CA GLN A 404 -41.87 -34.49 -23.92
C GLN A 404 -41.54 -32.99 -23.89
N ASP A 405 -40.33 -32.62 -23.48
CA ASP A 405 -39.91 -31.23 -23.41
C ASP A 405 -39.44 -30.73 -24.78
N SER A 406 -39.14 -29.43 -24.89
CA SER A 406 -38.75 -28.81 -26.17
C SER A 406 -37.25 -28.60 -26.30
N SER A 407 -36.47 -29.06 -25.32
CA SER A 407 -35.03 -28.83 -25.27
C SER A 407 -34.27 -29.88 -26.09
N GLY A 408 -32.98 -29.64 -26.36
CA GLY A 408 -32.12 -30.64 -27.00
C GLY A 408 -31.63 -31.75 -26.06
N GLY A 409 -31.98 -31.68 -24.78
CA GLY A 409 -31.67 -32.69 -23.77
C GLY A 409 -32.95 -33.11 -23.03
N HIS A 410 -32.80 -33.72 -21.87
CA HIS A 410 -33.94 -34.18 -21.08
C HIS A 410 -34.07 -33.41 -19.77
N CYS A 411 -34.98 -32.43 -19.73
CA CYS A 411 -35.13 -31.51 -18.60
C CYS A 411 -35.53 -32.19 -17.30
N ALA A 412 -36.38 -33.21 -17.35
CA ALA A 412 -36.78 -33.92 -16.14
C ALA A 412 -35.61 -34.63 -15.46
N GLN A 413 -34.65 -35.15 -16.23
CA GLN A 413 -33.41 -35.74 -15.71
C GLN A 413 -32.46 -34.66 -15.18
N HIS A 414 -32.33 -33.53 -15.89
CA HIS A 414 -31.47 -32.42 -15.48
C HIS A 414 -31.97 -31.71 -14.22
N ARG A 415 -33.30 -31.53 -14.08
CA ARG A 415 -33.96 -30.90 -12.93
C ARG A 415 -34.27 -31.91 -11.81
N GLN A 416 -34.07 -33.19 -12.05
CA GLN A 416 -34.37 -34.28 -11.11
C GLN A 416 -35.78 -34.21 -10.50
N GLY A 417 -36.76 -33.92 -11.35
CA GLY A 417 -38.17 -33.78 -10.99
C GLY A 417 -39.03 -33.60 -12.24
N ALA A 418 -40.30 -33.97 -12.18
CA ALA A 418 -41.19 -33.90 -13.34
C ALA A 418 -42.01 -32.62 -13.40
N TRP A 419 -42.21 -32.07 -14.60
CA TRP A 419 -42.93 -30.81 -14.77
C TRP A 419 -43.39 -30.62 -16.22
N TRP A 420 -44.19 -29.58 -16.46
CA TRP A 420 -44.44 -29.05 -17.80
C TRP A 420 -43.22 -28.27 -18.30
N TYR A 421 -42.20 -28.97 -18.77
CA TYR A 421 -40.95 -28.39 -19.22
C TYR A 421 -41.02 -27.95 -20.68
N GLY A 422 -40.52 -26.74 -20.96
CA GLY A 422 -40.20 -26.26 -22.31
C GLY A 422 -38.71 -26.44 -22.60
N TRP A 423 -37.97 -25.34 -22.69
CA TRP A 423 -36.50 -25.36 -22.53
C TRP A 423 -36.15 -25.33 -21.03
N CYS A 424 -36.57 -26.39 -20.34
CA CYS A 424 -36.58 -26.61 -18.88
C CYS A 424 -37.32 -25.58 -18.02
N GLY A 425 -37.58 -24.36 -18.49
CA GLY A 425 -38.47 -23.40 -17.84
C GLY A 425 -37.93 -22.73 -16.57
N ARG A 426 -38.79 -21.88 -15.99
CA ARG A 426 -38.51 -20.97 -14.86
C ARG A 426 -39.09 -21.43 -13.52
N SER A 427 -39.62 -22.64 -13.47
CA SER A 427 -40.14 -23.23 -12.24
C SER A 427 -39.96 -24.74 -12.27
N SER A 428 -39.70 -25.33 -11.11
CA SER A 428 -39.74 -26.78 -10.92
C SER A 428 -40.11 -27.07 -9.47
N LEU A 429 -41.40 -27.10 -9.16
CA LEU A 429 -41.86 -27.33 -7.79
C LEU A 429 -41.73 -28.79 -7.36
N ASN A 430 -41.49 -29.68 -8.31
CA ASN A 430 -41.32 -31.11 -8.13
C ASN A 430 -39.84 -31.55 -8.14
N GLY A 431 -38.90 -30.62 -8.04
CA GLY A 431 -37.48 -30.92 -7.88
C GLY A 431 -37.16 -31.60 -6.55
N ARG A 432 -35.89 -31.95 -6.34
CA ARG A 432 -35.40 -32.49 -5.06
C ARG A 432 -35.57 -31.47 -3.94
N TYR A 433 -35.94 -31.97 -2.77
CA TYR A 433 -35.91 -31.16 -1.57
C TYR A 433 -34.45 -30.85 -1.20
N ARG A 434 -34.13 -29.57 -0.96
CA ARG A 434 -32.79 -29.10 -0.57
C ARG A 434 -32.90 -28.25 0.68
N ASP A 435 -31.86 -28.28 1.51
CA ASP A 435 -31.77 -27.42 2.69
C ASP A 435 -31.67 -25.93 2.29
N GLY A 436 -32.01 -25.04 3.22
CA GLY A 436 -32.09 -23.59 2.97
C GLY A 436 -30.78 -22.96 2.49
N GLY A 437 -30.89 -21.99 1.59
CA GLY A 437 -29.75 -21.30 0.98
C GLY A 437 -29.04 -22.08 -0.13
N VAL A 438 -29.40 -23.36 -0.36
CA VAL A 438 -28.85 -24.14 -1.48
C VAL A 438 -29.40 -23.63 -2.81
N ARG A 439 -28.49 -23.21 -3.69
CA ARG A 439 -28.78 -22.83 -5.07
C ARG A 439 -28.46 -23.99 -5.99
N ASP A 440 -29.48 -24.69 -6.44
CA ASP A 440 -29.34 -25.94 -7.21
C ASP A 440 -30.45 -26.04 -8.25
N HIS A 441 -30.07 -26.26 -9.50
CA HIS A 441 -30.99 -26.45 -10.62
C HIS A 441 -31.97 -27.60 -10.44
N THR A 442 -31.66 -28.55 -9.55
CA THR A 442 -32.49 -29.69 -9.20
C THR A 442 -33.45 -29.44 -8.04
N GLY A 443 -33.40 -28.27 -7.39
CA GLY A 443 -34.22 -27.93 -6.24
C GLY A 443 -35.69 -27.60 -6.55
N ILE A 444 -36.45 -27.26 -5.51
CA ILE A 444 -37.83 -26.76 -5.60
C ILE A 444 -37.78 -25.29 -5.99
N ARG A 445 -37.95 -24.95 -7.27
CA ARG A 445 -37.62 -23.61 -7.77
C ARG A 445 -38.80 -22.79 -8.29
N TRP A 446 -38.74 -21.49 -8.04
CA TRP A 446 -39.60 -20.46 -8.61
C TRP A 446 -38.76 -19.23 -8.97
N ASP A 447 -38.25 -19.22 -10.20
CA ASP A 447 -37.12 -18.37 -10.59
C ASP A 447 -37.48 -16.87 -10.56
N THR A 448 -38.76 -16.51 -10.78
CA THR A 448 -39.25 -15.12 -10.76
C THR A 448 -39.28 -14.50 -9.36
N TRP A 449 -39.07 -15.28 -8.30
CA TRP A 449 -38.98 -14.78 -6.93
C TRP A 449 -37.62 -15.06 -6.29
N ARG A 450 -37.13 -16.31 -6.36
CA ARG A 450 -35.94 -16.78 -5.63
C ARG A 450 -34.84 -17.33 -6.53
N ASP A 451 -34.96 -17.12 -7.84
CA ASP A 451 -33.98 -17.56 -8.82
C ASP A 451 -33.66 -19.07 -8.65
N PHE A 452 -32.40 -19.43 -8.39
CA PHE A 452 -31.98 -20.83 -8.21
C PHE A 452 -32.10 -21.38 -6.78
N GLU A 453 -32.55 -20.59 -5.82
CA GLU A 453 -32.68 -21.03 -4.43
C GLU A 453 -33.89 -21.97 -4.27
N SER A 454 -33.68 -23.10 -3.57
CA SER A 454 -34.77 -24.04 -3.29
C SER A 454 -35.72 -23.48 -2.24
N LEU A 455 -37.02 -23.62 -2.50
CA LEU A 455 -38.09 -23.23 -1.58
C LEU A 455 -38.25 -24.26 -0.47
N LYS A 456 -38.74 -23.79 0.68
CA LYS A 456 -39.00 -24.59 1.88
C LYS A 456 -40.34 -25.32 1.80
N LYS A 457 -41.39 -24.61 1.37
CA LYS A 457 -42.74 -25.17 1.25
C LYS A 457 -43.43 -24.69 -0.01
N THR A 458 -44.23 -25.55 -0.63
CA THR A 458 -45.09 -25.19 -1.75
C THR A 458 -46.40 -25.96 -1.67
N ASP A 459 -47.51 -25.29 -1.92
CA ASP A 459 -48.81 -25.92 -2.13
C ASP A 459 -49.35 -25.48 -3.49
N MET A 460 -49.66 -26.43 -4.37
CA MET A 460 -50.49 -26.17 -5.54
C MET A 460 -51.90 -26.66 -5.24
N LYS A 461 -52.90 -25.81 -5.48
CA LYS A 461 -54.30 -26.12 -5.17
C LYS A 461 -55.24 -25.49 -6.19
N ILE A 462 -56.33 -26.19 -6.51
CA ILE A 462 -57.30 -25.75 -7.51
C ILE A 462 -58.70 -25.69 -6.93
N ARG A 463 -59.53 -24.79 -7.45
CA ARG A 463 -60.96 -24.77 -7.15
C ARG A 463 -61.75 -24.24 -8.34
N PRO A 464 -63.03 -24.60 -8.47
CA PRO A 464 -63.87 -24.10 -9.55
C PRO A 464 -64.21 -22.62 -9.34
N THR A 465 -64.25 -21.85 -10.43
CA THR A 465 -64.57 -20.41 -10.40
C THR A 465 -66.02 -20.10 -10.78
N TYR A 466 -66.68 -20.97 -11.55
CA TYR A 466 -68.06 -20.83 -12.00
C TYR A 466 -68.75 -22.19 -12.21
#